data_AF-A0AAV2CYS9-F1
#
_entry.id   AF-A0AAV2CYS9-F1
#
_cell.length_a   1.000
_cell.length_b   1.000
_cell.length_c   1.000
_cell.angle_alpha   90.00
_cell.angle_beta   90.00
_cell.angle_gamma   90.00
#
_symmetry.space_group_name_H-M   'P 1'
#
loop_
_entity.id
_entity.type
_entity.pdbx_description
1 polymer ?
#
loop_
_entity_poly.entity_id
_entity_poly.type
_entity_poly.pdbx_seq_one_letter_code
_entity_poly.pdbx_strand_id
1 'polypeptide(L)'
;MDVSNAFLHGDLEEVYMEVPDGLKGLSYLEGTVLKLNNSLYGLKQVTRQWFIKLSEYLKHMGFEQSLDDYSVFKMLSVVLIVYVDDIMLAGPVLGEIERVKQELKKGFKVKDLGNMRYFMGLEVARSIEGISQ
;
A
#
# COMPACT_ATOMS: atom_id res chain seq x y z
N MET A 1 -8.62 1.12 4.07
CA MET A 1 -8.03 -0.02 4.79
C MET A 1 -6.54 0.26 4.90
N ASP A 2 -5.90 -0.18 5.97
CA ASP A 2 -4.46 0.04 6.21
C ASP A 2 -3.77 -1.32 6.36
N VAL A 3 -2.70 -1.54 5.61
CA VAL A 3 -1.96 -2.80 5.64
C VAL A 3 -0.83 -2.71 6.65
N SER A 4 -0.94 -3.48 7.73
CA SER A 4 0.09 -3.53 8.74
C SER A 4 1.37 -4.17 8.19
N ASN A 5 2.50 -3.52 8.42
CA ASN A 5 3.82 -4.04 8.05
C ASN A 5 3.95 -4.41 6.56
N ALA A 6 3.35 -3.62 5.67
CA ALA A 6 3.52 -3.80 4.22
C ALA A 6 5.01 -3.98 3.83
N PHE A 7 5.91 -3.30 4.53
CA PHE A 7 7.35 -3.37 4.33
C PHE A 7 8.04 -4.68 4.76
N LEU A 8 7.37 -5.54 5.54
CA LEU A 8 7.88 -6.88 5.87
C LEU A 8 7.41 -7.95 4.87
N HIS A 9 6.51 -7.59 3.96
CA HIS A 9 5.97 -8.54 2.99
C HIS A 9 6.74 -8.59 1.67
N GLY A 10 7.68 -7.67 1.47
CA GLY A 10 8.60 -7.66 0.34
C GLY A 10 9.97 -8.22 0.73
N ASP A 11 10.52 -9.09 -0.12
CA ASP A 11 11.89 -9.57 0.05
C ASP A 11 12.87 -8.40 -0.09
N LEU A 12 13.78 -8.29 0.88
CA LEU A 12 14.83 -7.27 0.86
C LEU A 12 15.95 -7.73 -0.08
N GLU A 13 16.07 -7.10 -1.25
CA GLU A 13 17.30 -7.17 -2.06
C GLU A 13 18.48 -6.62 -1.24
N GLU A 14 19.73 -6.98 -1.53
CA GLU A 14 20.88 -6.42 -0.80
C GLU A 14 20.91 -4.89 -0.93
N VAL A 15 20.55 -4.19 0.16
CA VAL A 15 20.56 -2.73 0.23
C VAL A 15 21.73 -2.28 1.08
N TYR A 16 22.55 -1.41 0.49
CA TYR A 16 23.62 -0.70 1.18
C TYR A 16 23.23 0.77 1.34
N MET A 17 23.59 1.37 2.47
CA MET A 17 23.38 2.78 2.73
C MET A 17 24.67 3.46 3.18
N GLU A 18 24.76 4.75 2.90
CA GLU A 18 25.81 5.59 3.48
C GLU A 18 25.67 5.67 5.00
N VAL A 19 26.79 5.90 5.67
CA VAL A 19 26.81 6.09 7.12
C VAL A 19 26.00 7.35 7.46
N PRO A 20 24.95 7.25 8.30
CA PRO A 20 24.14 8.38 8.72
C PRO A 20 24.98 9.51 9.33
N ASP A 21 24.56 10.76 9.15
CA ASP A 21 25.28 11.94 9.65
C ASP A 21 25.61 11.86 11.15
N GLY A 22 24.70 11.30 11.96
CA GLY A 22 24.89 11.13 13.40
C GLY A 22 25.95 10.10 13.79
N LEU A 23 26.48 9.33 12.83
CA LEU A 23 27.55 8.34 13.04
C LEU A 23 28.84 8.70 12.28
N LYS A 24 28.86 9.85 11.57
CA LYS A 24 30.07 10.36 10.90
C LYS A 24 31.10 10.80 11.94
N GLY A 25 32.37 10.49 11.70
CA GLY A 25 33.50 10.81 12.61
C GLY A 25 33.97 9.66 13.49
N LEU A 26 33.32 8.49 13.40
CA LEU A 26 33.85 7.26 13.96
C LEU A 26 34.90 6.69 12.99
N SER A 27 36.16 6.67 13.39
CA SER A 27 37.30 6.31 12.53
C SER A 27 37.18 4.92 11.89
N TYR A 28 36.49 3.99 12.55
CA TYR A 28 36.26 2.64 12.02
C TYR A 28 35.17 2.57 10.94
N LEU A 29 34.41 3.66 10.71
CA LEU A 29 33.36 3.76 9.69
C LEU A 29 33.81 4.55 8.45
N GLU A 30 34.99 5.18 8.46
CA GLU A 30 35.52 5.91 7.31
C GLU A 30 35.72 4.98 6.10
N GLY A 31 35.18 5.37 4.95
CA GLY A 31 35.26 4.59 3.70
C GLY A 31 34.39 3.33 3.68
N THR A 32 33.52 3.12 4.67
CA THR A 32 32.61 1.97 4.72
C THR A 32 31.17 2.33 4.33
N VAL A 33 30.42 1.31 3.93
CA VAL A 33 28.96 1.37 3.72
C VAL A 33 28.28 0.35 4.63
N LEU A 34 27.04 0.64 5.05
CA LEU A 34 26.27 -0.23 5.93
C LEU A 34 25.33 -1.11 5.11
N LYS A 35 25.32 -2.42 5.38
CA LYS A 35 24.32 -3.33 4.83
C LYS A 35 23.08 -3.35 5.71
N LEU A 36 21.91 -3.15 5.11
CA LEU A 36 20.63 -3.30 5.81
C LEU A 36 20.28 -4.78 5.96
N ASN A 37 20.18 -5.25 7.20
CA ASN A 37 19.73 -6.60 7.51
C ASN A 37 18.19 -6.71 7.55
N ASN A 38 17.49 -5.58 7.72
CA ASN A 38 16.05 -5.50 7.76
C ASN A 38 15.57 -4.28 6.95
N SER A 39 14.37 -4.39 6.40
CA SER A 39 13.69 -3.30 5.70
C SER A 39 13.46 -2.10 6.62
N LEU A 40 13.94 -0.93 6.21
CA LEU A 40 13.58 0.36 6.80
C LEU A 40 12.33 0.93 6.13
N TYR A 41 11.57 1.73 6.89
CA TYR A 41 10.44 2.49 6.35
C TYR A 41 10.92 3.47 5.27
N GLY A 42 10.18 3.58 4.17
CA GLY A 42 10.53 4.46 3.05
C GLY A 42 11.51 3.87 2.02
N LEU A 43 11.97 2.62 2.19
CA LEU A 43 12.73 1.93 1.14
C LEU A 43 11.86 1.65 -0.08
N LYS A 44 12.19 2.28 -1.21
CA LYS A 44 11.47 2.13 -2.48
C LYS A 44 11.37 0.66 -2.95
N GLN A 45 12.41 -0.14 -2.75
CA GLN A 45 12.44 -1.56 -3.14
C GLN A 45 11.37 -2.36 -2.41
N VAL A 46 11.25 -2.12 -1.10
CA VAL A 46 10.34 -2.84 -0.23
C VAL A 46 8.89 -2.49 -0.54
N THR A 47 8.59 -1.20 -0.73
CA THR A 47 7.27 -0.74 -1.18
C THR A 47 6.91 -1.31 -2.56
N ARG A 48 7.89 -1.45 -3.46
CA ARG A 48 7.68 -2.06 -4.78
C ARG A 48 7.34 -3.55 -4.68
N GLN A 49 8.07 -4.31 -3.88
CA GLN A 49 7.81 -5.75 -3.71
C GLN A 49 6.45 -6.00 -3.05
N TRP A 50 6.10 -5.19 -2.05
CA TRP A 50 4.75 -5.16 -1.49
C TRP A 50 3.69 -4.96 -2.58
N PHE A 51 3.85 -3.93 -3.39
CA PHE A 51 2.91 -3.60 -4.46
C PHE A 51 2.79 -4.72 -5.50
N ILE A 52 3.89 -5.37 -5.89
CA ILE A 52 3.88 -6.52 -6.81
C ILE A 52 3.05 -7.66 -6.23
N LYS A 53 3.32 -8.05 -4.97
CA LYS A 53 2.61 -9.13 -4.30
C LYS A 53 1.11 -8.85 -4.15
N LEU A 54 0.75 -7.61 -3.78
CA LEU A 54 -0.64 -7.17 -3.73
C LEU A 54 -1.27 -7.23 -5.13
N SER A 55 -0.60 -6.70 -6.15
CA SER A 55 -1.10 -6.67 -7.54
C SER A 55 -1.38 -8.06 -8.07
N GLU A 56 -0.49 -9.03 -7.81
CA GLU A 56 -0.68 -10.42 -8.17
C GLU A 56 -1.89 -11.01 -7.44
N TYR A 57 -2.00 -10.79 -6.13
CA TYR A 57 -3.13 -11.27 -5.34
C TYR A 57 -4.47 -10.71 -5.87
N LEU A 58 -4.53 -9.41 -6.17
CA LEU A 58 -5.71 -8.76 -6.75
C LEU A 58 -6.06 -9.34 -8.12
N LYS A 59 -5.07 -9.58 -8.99
CA LYS A 59 -5.28 -10.23 -10.28
C LYS A 59 -5.88 -11.63 -10.13
N HIS A 60 -5.40 -12.43 -9.17
CA HIS A 60 -5.99 -13.74 -8.86
C HIS A 60 -7.43 -13.65 -8.34
N MET A 61 -7.79 -12.57 -7.65
CA MET A 61 -9.17 -12.31 -7.23
C MET A 61 -10.10 -11.89 -8.39
N GLY A 62 -9.55 -11.59 -9.57
CA GLY A 62 -10.29 -11.13 -10.75
C GLY A 62 -10.27 -9.62 -10.99
N PHE A 63 -9.40 -8.87 -10.31
CA PHE A 63 -9.18 -7.46 -10.62
C PHE A 63 -8.29 -7.28 -11.84
N GLU A 64 -8.66 -6.34 -12.68
CA GLU A 64 -7.83 -5.83 -13.77
C GLU A 64 -7.16 -4.53 -13.35
N GLN A 65 -5.85 -4.45 -13.60
CA GLN A 65 -5.07 -3.26 -13.32
C GLN A 65 -5.27 -2.23 -14.44
N SER A 66 -5.53 -0.98 -14.08
CA SER A 66 -5.68 0.11 -15.05
C SER A 66 -4.36 0.41 -15.75
N LEU A 67 -4.43 0.71 -17.05
CA LEU A 67 -3.27 1.13 -17.85
C LEU A 67 -2.96 2.62 -17.68
N ASP A 68 -3.97 3.43 -17.36
CA ASP A 68 -3.81 4.87 -17.16
C ASP A 68 -3.21 5.21 -15.79
N ASP A 69 -3.48 4.38 -14.78
CA ASP A 69 -2.94 4.51 -13.44
C ASP A 69 -2.75 3.13 -12.81
N TYR A 70 -1.50 2.71 -12.67
CA TYR A 70 -1.16 1.39 -12.13
C TYR A 70 -1.61 1.18 -10.69
N SER A 71 -1.87 2.25 -9.93
CA SER A 71 -2.38 2.15 -8.55
C SER A 71 -3.87 1.76 -8.49
N VAL A 72 -4.58 1.82 -9.63
CA VAL A 72 -6.01 1.59 -9.75
C VAL A 72 -6.30 0.20 -10.31
N PHE A 73 -7.20 -0.51 -9.65
CA PHE A 73 -7.68 -1.83 -10.02
C PHE A 73 -9.21 -1.81 -10.13
N LYS A 74 -9.76 -2.51 -11.11
CA LYS A 74 -11.21 -2.62 -11.32
C LYS A 74 -11.64 -4.08 -11.40
N MET A 75 -12.75 -4.40 -10.74
CA MET A 75 -13.42 -5.69 -10.86
C MET A 75 -14.92 -5.42 -10.87
N LEU A 76 -15.57 -5.61 -12.03
CA LEU A 76 -16.97 -5.26 -12.25
C LEU A 76 -17.24 -3.77 -11.87
N SER A 77 -18.05 -3.54 -10.83
CA SER A 77 -18.42 -2.22 -10.33
C SER A 77 -17.55 -1.73 -9.16
N VAL A 78 -16.61 -2.55 -8.70
CA VAL A 78 -15.70 -2.23 -7.60
C VAL A 78 -14.39 -1.67 -8.14
N VAL A 79 -14.02 -0.50 -7.65
CA VAL A 79 -12.72 0.14 -7.87
C VAL A 79 -11.90 0.03 -6.58
N LEU A 80 -10.65 -0.38 -6.72
CA LEU A 80 -9.68 -0.45 -5.65
C LEU A 80 -8.49 0.46 -6.01
N ILE A 81 -8.09 1.33 -5.09
CA ILE A 81 -6.94 2.23 -5.26
C ILE A 81 -5.93 1.93 -4.16
N VAL A 82 -4.65 1.80 -4.52
CA VAL A 82 -3.56 1.52 -3.60
C VAL A 82 -2.66 2.75 -3.47
N TYR A 83 -2.47 3.23 -2.25
CA TYR A 83 -1.52 4.31 -1.94
C TYR A 83 -0.58 3.88 -0.82
N VAL A 84 0.62 3.42 -1.19
CA VAL A 84 1.62 2.89 -0.25
C VAL A 84 1.01 1.76 0.62
N ASP A 85 0.62 2.06 1.85
CA ASP A 85 0.06 1.12 2.82
C ASP A 85 -1.48 1.20 2.90
N ASP A 86 -2.07 2.26 2.31
CA ASP A 86 -3.50 2.49 2.28
C ASP A 86 -4.16 1.83 1.05
N ILE A 87 -5.29 1.18 1.28
CA ILE A 87 -6.15 0.61 0.25
C ILE A 87 -7.55 1.24 0.36
N MET A 88 -7.99 1.88 -0.71
CA MET A 88 -9.35 2.39 -0.84
C MET A 88 -10.19 1.44 -1.67
N LEU A 89 -11.46 1.30 -1.29
CA LEU A 89 -12.46 0.54 -2.03
C LEU A 89 -13.68 1.42 -2.27
N ALA A 90 -14.14 1.44 -3.51
CA ALA A 90 -15.36 2.13 -3.92
C ALA A 90 -16.19 1.22 -4.82
N GLY A 91 -17.50 1.25 -4.64
CA GLY A 91 -18.43 0.46 -5.44
C GLY A 91 -19.88 0.74 -5.03
N PRO A 92 -20.85 0.45 -5.90
CA PRO A 92 -22.27 0.72 -5.65
C PRO A 92 -22.90 -0.27 -4.64
N VAL A 93 -22.34 -1.47 -4.48
CA VAL A 93 -22.90 -2.52 -3.63
C VAL A 93 -22.00 -2.78 -2.43
N LEU A 94 -22.47 -2.44 -1.22
CA LEU A 94 -21.72 -2.65 0.02
C LEU A 94 -21.34 -4.11 0.26
N GLY A 95 -22.20 -5.05 -0.15
CA GLY A 95 -21.91 -6.49 -0.03
C GLY A 95 -20.68 -6.93 -0.84
N GLU A 96 -20.48 -6.35 -2.02
CA GLU A 96 -19.28 -6.63 -2.84
C GLU A 96 -18.03 -6.03 -2.20
N ILE A 97 -18.12 -4.80 -1.69
CA ILE A 97 -17.02 -4.16 -0.95
C ILE A 97 -16.62 -5.01 0.24
N GLU A 98 -17.59 -5.46 1.05
CA GLU A 98 -17.29 -6.28 2.22
C GLU A 98 -16.68 -7.63 1.84
N ARG A 99 -17.15 -8.26 0.75
CA ARG A 99 -16.52 -9.48 0.23
C ARG A 99 -15.04 -9.26 -0.12
N VAL A 100 -14.72 -8.18 -0.83
CA VAL A 100 -13.33 -7.83 -1.18
C VAL A 100 -12.50 -7.58 0.07
N LYS A 101 -13.04 -6.87 1.07
CA LYS A 101 -12.36 -6.65 2.36
C LYS A 101 -12.03 -7.97 3.06
N GLN A 102 -12.96 -8.93 3.07
CA GLN A 102 -12.76 -10.22 3.72
C GLN A 102 -11.70 -11.05 2.98
N GLU A 103 -11.70 -11.06 1.66
CA GLU A 103 -10.63 -11.73 0.89
C GLU A 103 -9.27 -11.10 1.16
N LEU A 104 -9.16 -9.76 1.16
CA LEU A 104 -7.91 -9.08 1.48
C LEU A 104 -7.38 -9.42 2.88
N LYS A 105 -8.26 -9.58 3.87
CA LYS A 105 -7.90 -10.00 5.23
C LYS A 105 -7.39 -11.45 5.31
N LYS A 106 -7.69 -12.30 4.33
CA LYS A 106 -7.14 -13.67 4.25
C LYS A 106 -5.70 -13.66 3.74
N GLY A 107 -5.40 -12.81 2.76
CA GLY A 107 -4.07 -12.69 2.16
C GLY A 107 -3.10 -11.83 2.97
N PHE A 108 -3.61 -10.83 3.68
CA PHE A 108 -2.80 -9.79 4.31
C PHE A 108 -3.32 -9.41 5.69
N LYS A 109 -2.41 -8.95 6.57
CA LYS A 109 -2.78 -8.39 7.86
C LYS A 109 -3.28 -6.96 7.67
N VAL A 110 -4.56 -6.84 7.35
CA VAL A 110 -5.19 -5.54 7.04
C VAL A 110 -6.09 -5.08 8.18
N LYS A 111 -5.98 -3.81 8.53
CA LYS A 111 -6.90 -3.10 9.42
C LYS A 111 -7.97 -2.39 8.60
N ASP A 112 -9.24 -2.67 8.89
CA ASP A 112 -10.32 -1.89 8.33
C ASP A 112 -10.45 -0.58 9.13
N LEU A 113 -10.46 0.55 8.41
CA LEU A 113 -10.61 1.89 8.97
C LEU A 113 -12.06 2.39 8.88
N GLY A 114 -12.98 1.56 8.38
CA GLY A 114 -14.39 1.88 8.22
C GLY A 114 -14.64 2.80 7.02
N ASN A 115 -15.74 3.54 7.09
CA ASN A 115 -16.12 4.45 6.01
C ASN A 115 -15.15 5.63 5.95
N MET A 116 -14.53 5.81 4.78
CA MET A 116 -13.56 6.87 4.53
C MET A 116 -14.20 8.25 4.68
N ARG A 117 -13.77 9.05 5.66
CA ARG A 117 -14.22 10.44 5.82
C ARG A 117 -13.21 11.46 5.31
N TYR A 118 -11.93 11.10 5.40
CA TYR A 118 -10.82 11.89 4.90
C TYR A 118 -9.88 10.98 4.12
N PHE A 119 -9.33 11.50 3.03
CA PHE A 119 -8.28 10.85 2.26
C PHE A 119 -7.27 11.89 1.77
N MET A 120 -5.99 11.73 2.14
CA MET A 120 -4.92 12.70 1.82
C MET A 120 -5.26 14.17 2.18
N GLY A 121 -5.96 14.39 3.30
CA GLY A 121 -6.39 15.72 3.74
C GLY A 121 -7.63 16.27 3.03
N LEU A 122 -8.21 15.52 2.09
CA LEU A 122 -9.48 15.86 1.44
C LEU A 122 -10.64 15.20 2.20
N GLU A 123 -11.66 15.99 2.52
CA GLU A 123 -12.90 15.48 3.09
C GLU A 123 -13.77 14.83 2.02
N VAL A 124 -14.29 13.64 2.32
CA VAL A 124 -15.15 12.87 1.42
C VAL A 124 -16.58 12.97 1.93
N ALA A 125 -17.36 13.86 1.33
CA ALA A 125 -18.80 13.94 1.51
C ALA A 125 -19.51 12.83 0.72
N ARG A 126 -20.53 12.20 1.31
CA ARG A 126 -21.40 11.23 0.65
C ARG A 126 -22.83 11.70 0.74
N SER A 127 -23.52 11.77 -0.39
CA SER A 127 -24.92 12.17 -0.49
C SER A 127 -25.64 11.23 -1.45
N ILE A 128 -26.87 10.85 -1.09
CA ILE A 128 -27.76 10.04 -1.94
C ILE A 128 -28.23 10.86 -3.15
N GLU A 129 -28.29 12.19 -3.01
CA GLU A 129 -28.72 13.15 -4.04
C GLU A 129 -27.56 13.60 -4.93
N GLY A 130 -26.34 13.09 -4.68
CA GLY A 130 -25.10 13.59 -5.28
C GLY A 130 -24.52 14.79 -4.53
N ILE A 131 -23.34 15.23 -4.97
CA ILE A 131 -22.68 16.41 -4.43
C ILE A 131 -23.04 17.59 -5.34
N SER A 132 -23.93 18.47 -4.88
CA SER A 132 -24.17 19.76 -5.53
C SER A 132 -23.02 20.72 -5.17
N GLN A 133 -22.36 21.25 -6.19
CA GLN A 133 -21.43 22.38 -6.07
C GLN A 133 -22.19 23.71 -6.01
#